data_AF-A0A6B3GCY5-F1
#
_entry.id   AF-A0A6B3GCY5-F1
#
_cell.length_a   1.000
_cell.length_b   1.000
_cell.length_c   1.000
_cell.angle_alpha   90.00
_cell.angle_beta   90.00
_cell.angle_gamma   90.00
#
_symmetry.space_group_name_H-M   'P 1'
#
loop_
_entity.id
_entity.type
_entity.pdbx_description
1 polymer ?
#
loop_
_entity_poly.entity_id
_entity_poly.type
_entity_poly.pdbx_seq_one_letter_code
_entity_poly.pdbx_strand_id
1 'polypeptide(L)'
;LAVYEDRDRIARDLHDLVVQRLFATEMMLESTRRRAASEEESADAAEAGHGGAAEEQAEAGVLLGRAVDELDSTIQEVRTAIFALQQPPAAAPSTFRGRVLRETGGAAALLGFPPSVHFTGAVDALVG
;
A
#
# COMPACT_ATOMS: atom_id res chain seq x y z
N LEU A 1 -16.05 5.73 20.65
CA LEU A 1 -16.29 5.06 19.36
C LEU A 1 -16.13 6.05 18.20
N ALA A 2 -16.86 7.18 18.20
CA ALA A 2 -16.83 8.20 17.14
C ALA A 2 -15.44 8.76 16.75
N VAL A 3 -14.49 8.87 17.69
CA VAL A 3 -13.12 9.39 17.40
C VAL A 3 -12.28 8.40 16.59
N TYR A 4 -12.52 7.09 16.74
CA TYR A 4 -11.78 6.07 15.97
C TYR A 4 -12.32 5.95 14.54
N GLU A 5 -13.64 6.05 14.36
CA GLU A 5 -14.26 6.06 13.02
C GLU A 5 -13.85 7.29 12.20
N ASP A 6 -13.71 8.45 12.83
CA ASP A 6 -13.26 9.67 12.15
C ASP A 6 -11.78 9.58 11.74
N ARG A 7 -10.93 8.98 12.58
CA ARG A 7 -9.53 8.73 12.26
C ARG A 7 -9.36 7.80 11.05
N ASP A 8 -10.17 6.74 10.96
CA ASP A 8 -10.12 5.79 9.84
C ASP A 8 -10.60 6.41 8.53
N ARG A 9 -11.60 7.30 8.60
CA ARG A 9 -12.05 8.09 7.44
C ARG A 9 -10.96 9.05 6.97
N ILE A 10 -10.37 9.83 7.87
CA ILE A 10 -9.30 10.77 7.56
C ILE A 10 -8.08 10.05 6.99
N ALA A 11 -7.73 8.88 7.52
CA ALA A 11 -6.63 8.06 6.99
C ALA A 11 -6.91 7.57 5.56
N ARG A 12 -8.16 7.20 5.24
CA ARG A 12 -8.57 6.78 3.90
C ARG A 12 -8.55 7.94 2.90
N ASP A 13 -9.09 9.09 3.28
CA ASP A 13 -9.12 10.28 2.42
C ASP A 13 -7.70 10.80 2.14
N LEU A 14 -6.83 10.80 3.16
CA LEU A 14 -5.42 11.18 3.01
C LEU A 14 -4.67 10.18 2.12
N HIS A 15 -4.91 8.89 2.30
CA HIS A 15 -4.32 7.86 1.45
C HIS A 15 -4.68 8.05 -0.02
N ASP A 16 -5.97 8.20 -0.31
CA ASP A 16 -6.45 8.33 -1.68
C ASP A 16 -5.87 9.58 -2.34
N LEU A 17 -5.73 10.68 -1.58
CA LEU A 17 -5.07 11.90 -2.04
C LEU A 17 -3.57 11.71 -2.32
N VAL A 18 -2.85 10.99 -1.45
CA VAL A 18 -1.42 10.70 -1.65
C VAL A 18 -1.22 9.82 -2.88
N VAL A 19 -2.02 8.76 -3.04
CA VAL A 19 -1.98 7.88 -4.21
C VAL A 19 -2.29 8.65 -5.50
N GLN A 20 -3.33 9.50 -5.51
CA GLN A 20 -3.67 10.33 -6.67
C GLN A 20 -2.51 11.27 -7.07
N ARG A 21 -1.82 11.88 -6.10
CA ARG A 21 -0.68 12.79 -6.37
C ARG A 21 0.55 12.07 -6.89
N LEU A 22 0.83 10.87 -6.39
CA LEU A 22 1.95 10.07 -6.88
C LEU A 22 1.69 9.65 -8.33
N PHE A 23 0.48 9.18 -8.64
CA PHE A 23 0.08 8.82 -10.01
C PHE A 23 0.11 10.02 -10.97
N ALA A 24 -0.31 11.20 -10.52
CA ALA A 24 -0.23 12.41 -11.32
C ALA A 24 1.23 12.80 -11.62
N THR A 25 2.11 12.68 -10.62
CA THR A 25 3.55 12.92 -10.79
C THR A 25 4.16 11.93 -11.77
N GLU A 26 3.82 10.65 -11.65
CA GLU A 26 4.24 9.59 -12.56
C GLU A 26 3.86 9.90 -14.02
N MET A 27 2.60 10.26 -14.28
CA MET A 27 2.15 10.63 -15.63
C MET A 27 2.89 11.85 -16.20
N MET A 28 3.26 12.82 -15.34
CA MET A 28 4.06 13.97 -15.76
C MET A 28 5.49 13.56 -16.14
N LEU A 29 6.10 12.63 -15.39
CA LEU A 29 7.42 12.08 -15.72
C LEU A 29 7.39 11.25 -17.00
N GLU A 30 6.39 10.39 -17.20
CA GLU A 30 6.25 9.58 -18.41
C GLU A 30 5.93 10.44 -19.65
N SER A 31 5.18 11.52 -19.49
CA SER A 31 4.97 12.52 -20.55
C SER A 31 6.28 13.21 -20.94
N THR A 32 7.09 13.56 -19.94
CA THR A 32 8.42 14.18 -20.14
C THR A 32 9.36 13.21 -20.85
N ARG A 33 9.38 11.94 -20.43
CA ARG A 33 10.15 10.86 -21.07
C ARG A 33 9.76 10.65 -22.53
N ARG A 34 8.46 10.59 -22.83
CA ARG A 34 7.97 10.45 -24.22
C ARG A 34 8.32 11.65 -25.09
N ARG A 35 8.26 12.87 -24.55
CA ARG A 35 8.68 14.08 -25.28
C ARG A 35 10.17 14.03 -25.64
N ALA A 36 11.02 13.67 -24.69
CA ALA A 36 12.46 13.51 -24.94
C ALA A 36 12.74 12.47 -26.04
N ALA A 37 12.06 11.31 -25.99
CA ALA A 37 12.19 10.28 -27.03
C ALA A 37 11.70 10.74 -28.43
N SER A 38 10.65 11.57 -28.50
CA SER A 38 10.17 12.12 -29.78
C SER A 38 11.09 13.21 -30.35
N GLU A 39 11.83 13.91 -29.49
CA GLU A 39 12.85 14.88 -29.88
C GLU A 39 14.10 14.15 -30.44
N GLU A 40 14.45 12.97 -29.92
CA GLU A 40 15.50 12.08 -30.47
C GLU A 40 15.15 11.57 -31.87
N GLU A 41 13.94 11.06 -32.10
CA GLU A 41 13.51 10.53 -33.41
C GLU A 41 13.45 11.63 -34.50
N SER A 42 13.18 12.88 -34.08
CA SER A 42 13.21 14.06 -34.96
C SER A 42 14.64 14.57 -35.22
N ALA A 43 15.56 14.40 -34.26
CA ALA A 43 16.96 14.79 -34.35
C ALA A 43 17.80 13.80 -35.19
N ASP A 44 17.50 12.49 -35.12
CA ASP A 44 18.12 11.44 -35.95
C ASP A 44 17.86 11.65 -37.46
N ALA A 45 16.72 12.27 -37.80
CA ALA A 45 16.42 12.67 -39.18
C ALA A 45 17.20 13.94 -39.62
N ALA A 46 17.76 14.71 -38.68
CA ALA A 46 18.38 16.01 -38.93
C ALA A 46 19.92 16.02 -38.82
N GLU A 47 20.54 15.16 -38.01
CA GLU A 47 22.00 15.20 -37.78
C GLU A 47 22.68 13.82 -37.78
N ALA A 48 23.44 13.56 -38.85
CA ALA A 48 24.58 12.64 -38.83
C ALA A 48 25.80 13.25 -38.05
N GLY A 49 25.57 14.01 -36.96
CA GLY A 49 26.51 15.03 -36.48
C GLY A 49 26.78 15.18 -34.97
N HIS A 50 25.88 14.83 -34.05
CA HIS A 50 26.09 15.08 -32.60
C HIS A 50 25.70 13.89 -31.71
N GLY A 51 26.62 12.96 -31.48
CA GLY A 51 26.39 11.78 -30.63
C GLY A 51 26.31 12.06 -29.11
N GLY A 52 26.75 13.24 -28.64
CA GLY A 52 26.84 13.51 -27.20
C GLY A 52 25.52 13.87 -26.51
N ALA A 53 24.64 14.61 -27.20
CA ALA A 53 23.34 15.00 -26.63
C ALA A 53 22.38 13.81 -26.56
N ALA A 54 22.37 12.96 -27.60
CA ALA A 54 21.54 11.75 -27.63
C ALA A 54 21.88 10.77 -26.49
N GLU A 55 23.17 10.60 -26.13
CA GLU A 55 23.57 9.79 -24.99
C GLU A 55 23.09 10.37 -23.65
N GLU A 56 23.19 11.68 -23.45
CA GLU A 56 22.73 12.37 -22.24
C GLU A 56 21.19 12.34 -22.09
N GLN A 57 20.45 12.51 -23.19
CA GLN A 57 18.99 12.37 -23.21
C GLN A 57 18.54 10.93 -22.93
N ALA A 58 19.20 9.93 -23.52
CA ALA A 58 18.90 8.53 -23.27
C ALA A 58 19.12 8.16 -21.79
N GLU A 59 20.20 8.65 -21.17
CA GLU A 59 20.47 8.46 -19.74
C GLU A 59 19.41 9.13 -18.86
N ALA A 60 18.99 10.36 -19.20
CA ALA A 60 17.90 11.04 -18.52
C ALA A 60 16.57 10.28 -18.61
N GLY A 61 16.27 9.68 -19.78
CA GLY A 61 15.09 8.83 -19.98
C GLY A 61 15.11 7.57 -19.11
N VAL A 62 16.28 6.94 -18.95
CA VAL A 62 16.47 5.77 -18.06
C VAL A 62 16.31 6.17 -16.59
N LEU A 63 16.85 7.31 -16.17
CA LEU A 63 16.68 7.82 -14.80
C LEU A 63 15.21 8.14 -14.48
N LEU A 64 14.50 8.76 -15.42
CA LEU A 64 13.06 9.03 -15.30
C LEU A 64 12.24 7.74 -15.16
N GLY A 65 12.54 6.72 -15.98
CA GLY A 65 11.90 5.42 -15.89
C GLY A 65 12.09 4.76 -14.52
N ARG A 66 13.33 4.75 -14.01
CA ARG A 66 13.61 4.22 -12.66
C ARG A 66 12.88 4.98 -11.56
N ALA A 67 12.81 6.31 -11.65
CA ALA A 67 12.09 7.13 -10.68
C ALA A 67 10.59 6.83 -10.70
N VAL A 68 10.01 6.60 -11.89
CA VAL A 68 8.61 6.15 -12.04
C VAL A 68 8.39 4.79 -11.39
N ASP A 69 9.26 3.81 -11.67
CA ASP A 69 9.16 2.46 -11.10
C ASP A 69 9.26 2.47 -9.55
N GLU A 70 10.14 3.31 -9.00
CA GLU A 70 10.31 3.48 -7.55
C GLU A 70 9.08 4.14 -6.90
N LEU A 71 8.45 5.10 -7.59
CA LEU A 71 7.21 5.70 -7.15
C LEU A 71 6.06 4.69 -7.14
N ASP A 72 5.91 3.84 -8.18
CA ASP A 72 4.87 2.81 -8.22
C ASP A 72 5.05 1.77 -7.10
N SER A 73 6.29 1.32 -6.86
CA SER A 73 6.62 0.45 -5.73
C SER A 73 6.22 1.09 -4.40
N THR A 74 6.52 2.39 -4.23
CA THR A 74 6.16 3.14 -3.02
C THR A 74 4.64 3.26 -2.86
N ILE A 75 3.90 3.53 -3.94
CA ILE A 75 2.43 3.54 -3.94
C ILE A 75 1.89 2.20 -3.46
N GLN A 76 2.44 1.10 -3.97
CA GLN A 76 1.98 -0.25 -3.64
C GLN A 76 2.28 -0.63 -2.18
N GLU A 77 3.44 -0.24 -1.64
CA GLU A 77 3.78 -0.41 -0.23
C GLU A 77 2.83 0.39 0.67
N VAL A 78 2.59 1.65 0.34
CA VAL A 78 1.65 2.52 1.06
C VAL A 78 0.25 1.91 1.07
N ARG A 79 -0.24 1.42 -0.07
CA ARG A 79 -1.54 0.71 -0.19
C ARG A 79 -1.61 -0.51 0.72
N THR A 80 -0.54 -1.31 0.72
CA THR A 80 -0.46 -2.55 1.51
C THR A 80 -0.44 -2.24 3.01
N ALA A 81 0.38 -1.29 3.43
CA ALA A 81 0.47 -0.85 4.81
C ALA A 81 -0.88 -0.29 5.29
N ILE A 82 -1.56 0.50 4.46
CA ILE A 82 -2.85 1.09 4.82
C ILE A 82 -3.96 0.05 4.85
N PHE A 83 -3.97 -0.92 3.95
CA PHE A 83 -4.89 -2.05 4.04
C PHE A 83 -4.69 -2.82 5.36
N ALA A 84 -3.44 -3.09 5.74
CA ALA A 84 -3.13 -3.75 7.01
C ALA A 84 -3.57 -2.94 8.24
N LEU A 85 -3.45 -1.60 8.19
CA LEU A 85 -3.88 -0.70 9.26
C LEU A 85 -5.41 -0.53 9.31
N GLN A 86 -6.09 -0.58 8.16
CA GLN A 86 -7.56 -0.47 8.06
C GLN A 86 -8.28 -1.77 8.37
N GLN A 87 -7.59 -2.92 8.41
CA GLN A 87 -8.21 -4.14 8.90
C GLN A 87 -8.54 -3.95 10.38
N PRO A 88 -9.83 -4.02 10.76
CA PRO A 88 -10.19 -4.08 12.17
C PRO A 88 -9.45 -5.29 12.75
N PRO A 89 -8.75 -5.17 13.90
CA PRO A 89 -8.24 -6.35 14.59
C PRO A 89 -9.46 -7.27 14.75
N ALA A 90 -9.41 -8.43 14.08
CA ALA A 90 -10.56 -9.32 13.82
C ALA A 90 -11.64 -9.12 14.89
N ALA A 91 -12.72 -8.42 14.50
CA ALA A 91 -13.63 -7.70 15.41
C ALA A 91 -13.58 -8.27 16.82
N ALA A 92 -12.92 -7.54 17.75
CA ALA A 92 -12.61 -8.06 19.06
C ALA A 92 -13.87 -8.71 19.65
N PRO A 93 -13.83 -10.02 19.98
CA PRO A 93 -15.04 -10.74 20.35
C PRO A 93 -15.79 -9.99 21.46
N SER A 94 -17.00 -9.56 21.13
CA SER A 94 -17.86 -8.80 22.05
C SER A 94 -18.38 -9.69 23.17
N THR A 95 -18.52 -11.00 22.90
CA THR A 95 -18.94 -12.00 23.88
C THR A 95 -17.78 -12.46 24.75
N PHE A 96 -18.08 -12.82 26.00
CA PHE A 96 -17.11 -13.41 26.92
C PHE A 96 -16.53 -14.70 26.32
N ARG A 97 -17.38 -15.54 25.74
CA ARG A 97 -16.98 -16.76 25.04
C ARG A 97 -15.96 -16.50 23.93
N GLY A 98 -16.20 -15.50 23.10
CA GLY A 98 -15.27 -15.16 22.02
C GLY A 98 -13.90 -14.69 22.54
N ARG A 99 -13.86 -13.93 23.64
CA ARG A 99 -12.58 -13.52 24.27
C ARG A 99 -11.79 -14.73 24.76
N VAL A 100 -12.46 -15.66 25.44
CA VAL A 100 -11.84 -16.91 25.92
C VAL A 100 -11.32 -17.75 24.76
N LEU A 101 -12.11 -17.91 23.70
CA LEU A 101 -11.69 -18.68 22.51
C LEU A 101 -10.48 -18.05 21.81
N ARG A 102 -10.39 -16.72 21.72
CA ARG A 102 -9.23 -16.03 21.15
C ARG A 102 -7.96 -16.30 21.96
N GLU A 103 -7.99 -16.13 23.28
CA GLU A 103 -6.82 -16.38 24.13
C GLU A 103 -6.41 -17.85 24.09
N THR A 104 -7.39 -18.76 24.08
CA THR A 104 -7.18 -20.20 23.95
C THR A 104 -6.50 -20.54 22.61
N GLY A 105 -6.93 -19.91 21.51
CA GLY A 105 -6.28 -20.06 20.21
C GLY A 105 -4.83 -19.57 20.20
N GLY A 106 -4.54 -18.46 20.89
CA GLY A 106 -3.18 -17.94 21.05
C GLY A 106 -2.23 -18.89 21.80
N ALA A 107 -2.76 -19.68 22.74
CA ALA A 107 -1.97 -20.65 23.50
C ALA A 107 -1.48 -21.85 22.67
N ALA A 108 -2.08 -22.12 21.50
CA ALA A 108 -1.69 -23.25 20.64
C ALA A 108 -0.21 -23.17 20.21
N ALA A 109 0.30 -21.97 19.97
CA ALA A 109 1.70 -21.75 19.57
C ALA A 109 2.70 -22.16 20.67
N LEU A 110 2.34 -21.94 21.95
CA LEU A 110 3.17 -22.32 23.10
C LEU A 110 3.01 -23.80 23.46
N LEU A 111 1.81 -24.35 23.28
CA LEU A 111 1.49 -25.73 23.65
C LEU A 111 1.90 -26.75 22.58
N GLY A 112 2.05 -26.34 21.32
CA GLY A 112 2.37 -27.23 20.19
C GLY A 112 1.19 -28.09 19.74
N PHE A 113 -0.01 -27.87 20.29
CA PHE A 113 -1.26 -28.51 19.89
C PHE A 113 -2.43 -27.54 20.09
N PRO A 114 -3.56 -27.70 19.37
CA PRO A 114 -4.73 -26.85 19.55
C PRO A 114 -5.51 -27.22 20.83
N PRO A 115 -5.57 -26.35 21.85
CA PRO A 115 -6.34 -26.63 23.06
C PRO A 115 -7.85 -26.49 22.81
N SER A 116 -8.65 -27.25 23.55
CA SER A 116 -10.12 -27.22 23.50
C SER A 116 -10.72 -26.59 24.76
N VAL A 117 -11.76 -25.76 24.62
CA VAL A 117 -12.51 -25.18 25.74
C VAL A 117 -13.99 -25.47 25.61
N HIS A 118 -14.60 -25.88 26.72
CA HIS A 118 -16.03 -26.13 26.82
C HIS A 118 -16.67 -25.11 27.77
N PHE A 119 -17.85 -24.62 27.40
CA PHE A 119 -18.62 -23.66 28.19
C PHE A 119 -19.89 -24.33 28.69
N THR A 120 -20.20 -24.18 29.97
CA THR A 120 -21.41 -24.76 30.57
C THR A 120 -22.35 -23.64 31.01
N GLY A 121 -23.62 -23.70 30.57
CA GLY A 121 -24.64 -22.71 30.91
C GLY A 121 -24.60 -21.42 30.06
N ALA A 122 -25.39 -20.42 30.49
CA ALA A 122 -25.58 -19.14 29.78
C ALA A 122 -24.47 -18.13 30.12
N VAL A 123 -23.21 -18.50 29.86
CA VAL A 123 -22.02 -17.74 30.28
C VAL A 123 -22.02 -16.30 29.75
N ASP A 124 -22.44 -16.10 28.50
CA ASP A 124 -22.48 -14.77 27.89
C ASP A 124 -23.58 -13.87 28.48
N ALA A 125 -24.66 -14.45 29.05
CA ALA A 125 -25.77 -13.68 29.65
C ALA A 125 -25.55 -13.40 31.16
N LEU A 126 -24.66 -14.16 31.81
CA LEU A 126 -24.34 -13.99 33.24
C LEU A 126 -23.11 -13.10 33.47
N VAL A 127 -22.26 -12.95 32.46
CA VAL A 127 -20.97 -12.23 32.53
C VAL A 127 -20.92 -11.05 31.55
N GLY A 128 -21.95 -10.89 30.70
CA GLY A 128 -22.06 -9.88 29.64
C GLY A 128 -23.12 -8.82 29.94
#